data_AF-A0A925DS48-F1
#
_entry.id   AF-A0A925DS48-F1
#
_cell.length_a   1.000
_cell.length_b   1.000
_cell.length_c   1.000
_cell.angle_alpha   90.00
_cell.angle_beta   90.00
_cell.angle_gamma   90.00
#
_symmetry.space_group_name_H-M   'P 1'
#
loop_
_entity.id
_entity.type
_entity.pdbx_description
1 polymer ?
#
loop_
_entity_poly.entity_id
_entity_poly.type
_entity_poly.pdbx_seq_one_letter_code
_entity_poly.pdbx_strand_id
1 'polypeptide(L)'
;MKKSGLIILLSFFSVFLFSQNNKDHEKFTILSFGSVKDVGFYIKSINASNLDDWRLQDKRTVLKFDTGFEIEIFSANELKKKGFSVNVESFKKEFPSTYNMPLFKIFPNGVLGAGITPTVKQAQKK
;
A
#
# COMPACT_ATOMS: atom_id res chain seq x y z
N MET A 1 -29.58 -9.01 57.42
CA MET A 1 -29.81 -8.46 56.07
C MET A 1 -28.51 -8.49 55.29
N LYS A 2 -28.58 -9.03 54.07
CA LYS A 2 -27.50 -9.15 53.08
C LYS A 2 -26.94 -7.77 52.71
N LYS A 3 -25.63 -7.68 52.43
CA LYS A 3 -24.97 -6.80 51.43
C LYS A 3 -23.50 -6.60 51.82
N SER A 4 -22.63 -7.53 51.45
CA SER A 4 -21.17 -7.31 51.40
C SER A 4 -20.57 -8.37 50.50
N GLY A 5 -20.57 -8.11 49.20
CA GLY A 5 -20.08 -9.07 48.22
C GLY A 5 -20.48 -8.68 46.81
N LEU A 6 -20.07 -7.49 46.37
CA LEU A 6 -20.19 -7.14 44.94
C LEU A 6 -19.29 -5.94 44.54
N ILE A 7 -17.99 -5.98 44.79
CA ILE A 7 -17.06 -4.96 44.24
C ILE A 7 -15.82 -5.56 43.55
N ILE A 8 -15.63 -6.89 43.53
CA ILE A 8 -14.40 -7.51 42.96
C ILE A 8 -14.61 -8.07 41.54
N LEU A 9 -15.80 -7.97 40.95
CA LEU A 9 -16.08 -8.53 39.62
C LEU A 9 -15.91 -7.55 38.44
N LEU A 10 -15.54 -6.27 38.69
CA LEU A 10 -15.55 -5.24 37.65
C LEU A 10 -14.17 -4.70 37.23
N SER A 11 -13.07 -5.43 37.52
CA SER A 11 -11.71 -4.97 37.19
C SER A 11 -10.94 -5.86 36.21
N PHE A 12 -11.53 -6.95 35.70
CA PHE A 12 -10.86 -7.83 34.72
C PHE A 12 -11.23 -7.55 33.25
N PHE A 13 -12.08 -6.55 32.97
CA PHE A 13 -12.57 -6.31 31.61
C PHE A 13 -11.81 -5.23 30.81
N SER A 14 -10.76 -4.62 31.37
CA SER A 14 -10.04 -3.50 30.72
C SER A 14 -8.83 -3.90 29.85
N VAL A 15 -8.49 -5.19 29.73
CA VAL A 15 -7.27 -5.61 29.01
C VAL A 15 -7.46 -5.81 27.49
N PHE A 16 -8.67 -5.63 26.97
CA PHE A 16 -8.95 -5.76 25.52
C PHE A 16 -9.08 -4.42 24.80
N LEU A 17 -8.48 -3.35 25.35
CA LEU A 17 -8.39 -2.08 24.64
C LEU A 17 -7.35 -2.19 23.50
N PHE A 18 -7.85 -2.65 22.35
CA PHE A 18 -7.48 -2.22 21.00
C PHE A 18 -5.99 -1.97 20.75
N SER A 19 -5.21 -3.05 20.63
CA SER A 19 -4.11 -3.02 19.67
C SER A 19 -4.70 -3.10 18.27
N GLN A 20 -5.22 -1.98 17.75
CA GLN A 20 -5.44 -1.81 16.31
C GLN A 20 -4.06 -1.75 15.67
N ASN A 21 -3.45 -2.92 15.50
CA ASN A 21 -2.25 -3.09 14.71
C ASN A 21 -2.72 -2.80 13.28
N ASN A 22 -2.53 -1.58 12.81
CA ASN A 22 -2.94 -1.15 11.47
C ASN A 22 -2.15 -1.96 10.45
N LYS A 23 -2.68 -3.13 10.10
CA LYS A 23 -2.16 -4.04 9.05
C LYS A 23 -2.31 -3.46 7.64
N ASP A 24 -2.79 -2.23 7.53
CA ASP A 24 -3.16 -1.61 6.27
C ASP A 24 -1.95 -1.23 5.39
N HIS A 25 -0.72 -1.47 5.84
CA HIS A 25 0.51 -1.15 5.11
C HIS A 25 1.52 -2.29 5.05
N GLU A 26 1.09 -3.55 5.14
CA GLU A 26 2.05 -4.64 5.25
C GLU A 26 2.86 -4.92 3.97
N LYS A 27 2.46 -4.32 2.82
CA LYS A 27 3.09 -4.56 1.50
C LYS A 27 3.72 -3.32 0.84
N PHE A 28 3.56 -2.14 1.44
CA PHE A 28 4.09 -0.88 0.91
C PHE A 28 4.21 0.17 2.01
N THR A 29 5.01 1.21 1.74
CA THR A 29 5.10 2.44 2.55
C THR A 29 4.61 3.63 1.75
N ILE A 30 3.94 4.59 2.41
CA ILE A 30 3.57 5.86 1.77
C ILE A 30 4.80 6.78 1.79
N LEU A 31 5.16 7.33 0.63
CA LEU A 31 6.24 8.31 0.48
C LEU A 31 5.70 9.74 0.41
N SER A 32 4.53 9.94 -0.20
CA SER A 32 3.90 11.26 -0.37
C SER A 32 2.38 11.13 -0.38
N PHE A 33 1.69 12.07 0.26
CA PHE A 33 0.22 12.16 0.24
C PHE A 33 -0.31 12.94 -0.97
N GLY A 34 0.53 13.73 -1.63
CA GLY A 34 0.12 14.59 -2.75
C GLY A 34 -1.09 15.48 -2.41
N SER A 35 -2.03 15.55 -3.34
CA SER A 35 -3.29 16.31 -3.22
C SER A 35 -4.49 15.47 -2.76
N VAL A 36 -4.24 14.25 -2.24
CA VAL A 36 -5.30 13.32 -1.85
C VAL A 36 -6.02 13.79 -0.59
N LYS A 37 -7.35 13.92 -0.67
CA LYS A 37 -8.20 14.28 0.49
C LYS A 37 -8.53 13.09 1.38
N ASP A 38 -8.75 11.92 0.78
CA ASP A 38 -9.10 10.69 1.49
C ASP A 38 -7.99 9.65 1.31
N VAL A 39 -7.01 9.71 2.21
CA VAL A 39 -5.87 8.79 2.24
C VAL A 39 -6.34 7.36 2.56
N GLY A 40 -7.37 7.21 3.40
CA GLY A 40 -7.92 5.90 3.76
C GLY A 40 -8.50 5.16 2.55
N PHE A 41 -9.23 5.88 1.68
CA PHE A 41 -9.71 5.34 0.41
C PHE A 41 -8.56 4.85 -0.49
N TYR A 42 -7.47 5.60 -0.56
CA TYR A 42 -6.29 5.22 -1.34
C TYR A 42 -5.66 3.94 -0.80
N ILE A 43 -5.41 3.89 0.52
CA ILE A 43 -4.82 2.74 1.19
C ILE A 43 -5.67 1.48 0.94
N LYS A 44 -6.99 1.59 1.14
CA LYS A 44 -7.93 0.48 0.92
C LYS A 44 -7.91 0.00 -0.53
N SER A 45 -7.90 0.92 -1.48
CA SER A 45 -7.85 0.62 -2.92
C SER A 45 -6.54 -0.06 -3.33
N ILE A 46 -5.40 0.41 -2.79
CA ILE A 46 -4.08 -0.18 -3.03
C ILE A 46 -3.98 -1.57 -2.41
N ASN A 47 -4.49 -1.77 -1.19
CA ASN A 47 -4.53 -3.09 -0.53
C ASN A 47 -5.41 -4.10 -1.25
N ALA A 48 -6.49 -3.63 -1.87
CA ALA A 48 -7.37 -4.47 -2.70
C ALA A 48 -6.77 -4.80 -4.07
N SER A 49 -5.70 -4.10 -4.48
CA SER A 49 -5.08 -4.26 -5.79
C SER A 49 -3.94 -5.27 -5.76
N ASN A 50 -3.74 -5.99 -6.87
CA ASN A 50 -2.54 -6.80 -7.06
C ASN A 50 -1.39 -5.91 -7.57
N LEU A 51 -0.32 -5.80 -6.78
CA LEU A 51 0.85 -4.97 -7.11
C LEU A 51 2.03 -5.79 -7.63
N ASP A 52 1.86 -7.10 -7.78
CA ASP A 52 2.96 -8.04 -8.05
C ASP A 52 3.61 -7.82 -9.42
N ASP A 53 2.85 -7.30 -10.40
CA ASP A 53 3.37 -6.95 -11.74
C ASP A 53 4.47 -5.88 -11.71
N TRP A 54 4.47 -5.04 -10.66
CA TRP A 54 5.46 -3.97 -10.44
C TRP A 54 6.47 -4.30 -9.34
N ARG A 55 6.40 -5.50 -8.76
CA ARG A 55 7.28 -5.93 -7.68
C ARG A 55 8.55 -6.59 -8.22
N LEU A 56 9.68 -6.23 -7.64
CA LEU A 56 10.98 -6.83 -7.96
C LEU A 56 11.44 -7.78 -6.85
N GLN A 57 12.36 -8.68 -7.18
CA GLN A 57 12.90 -9.67 -6.24
C GLN A 57 13.55 -9.03 -5.02
N ASP A 58 14.48 -8.09 -5.26
CA ASP A 58 15.38 -7.54 -4.24
C ASP A 58 15.27 -6.02 -4.04
N LYS A 59 14.54 -5.35 -4.94
CA LYS A 59 14.42 -3.89 -4.95
C LYS A 59 13.00 -3.48 -4.67
N ARG A 60 12.85 -2.39 -3.91
CA ARG A 60 11.57 -1.71 -3.78
C ARG A 60 11.26 -0.94 -5.06
N THR A 61 9.97 -0.75 -5.33
CA THR A 61 9.49 -0.03 -6.51
C THR A 61 8.61 1.12 -6.08
N VAL A 62 8.89 2.33 -6.59
CA VAL A 62 8.04 3.50 -6.33
C VAL A 62 6.93 3.56 -7.37
N LEU A 63 5.68 3.62 -6.90
CA LEU A 63 4.49 3.84 -7.75
C LEU A 63 3.98 5.26 -7.51
N LYS A 64 3.86 6.02 -8.60
CA LYS A 64 3.42 7.42 -8.58
C LYS A 64 2.00 7.54 -9.11
N PHE A 65 1.17 8.33 -8.45
CA PHE A 65 -0.22 8.54 -8.84
C PHE A 65 -0.42 9.93 -9.46
N ASP A 66 -1.46 10.08 -10.29
CA ASP A 66 -1.82 11.34 -10.95
C ASP A 66 -2.16 12.48 -9.97
N THR A 67 -2.50 12.14 -8.72
CA THR A 67 -2.73 13.08 -7.62
C THR A 67 -1.48 13.52 -6.88
N GLY A 68 -0.30 12.99 -7.23
CA GLY A 68 0.96 13.20 -6.51
C GLY A 68 1.11 12.32 -5.26
N PHE A 69 0.16 11.40 -5.03
CA PHE A 69 0.33 10.32 -4.05
C PHE A 69 1.46 9.41 -4.51
N GLU A 70 2.32 8.97 -3.59
CA GLU A 70 3.43 8.06 -3.91
C GLU A 70 3.52 6.98 -2.84
N ILE A 71 3.69 5.74 -3.30
CA ILE A 71 3.99 4.61 -2.44
C ILE A 71 5.26 3.93 -2.91
N GLU A 72 5.93 3.27 -1.98
CA GLU A 72 7.03 2.37 -2.24
C GLU A 72 6.60 0.96 -1.85
N ILE A 73 6.52 0.06 -2.82
CA ILE A 73 6.14 -1.34 -2.58
C ILE A 73 7.37 -2.15 -2.19
N PHE A 74 7.23 -3.05 -1.21
CA PHE A 74 8.34 -3.87 -0.72
C PHE A 74 8.87 -4.84 -1.78
N SER A 75 10.14 -5.22 -1.74
CA SER A 75 10.62 -6.29 -2.62
C SER A 75 9.96 -7.64 -2.27
N ALA A 76 9.97 -8.60 -3.19
CA ALA A 76 9.45 -9.95 -2.92
C ALA A 76 10.21 -10.62 -1.76
N ASN A 77 11.52 -10.40 -1.65
CA ASN A 77 12.32 -10.89 -0.53
C ASN A 77 11.95 -10.23 0.80
N GLU A 78 11.60 -8.95 0.82
CA GLU A 78 11.08 -8.30 2.03
C GLU A 78 9.72 -8.87 2.45
N LEU A 79 8.82 -9.13 1.50
CA LEU A 79 7.55 -9.78 1.80
C LEU A 79 7.76 -11.18 2.37
N LYS A 80 8.65 -11.98 1.78
CA LYS A 80 9.01 -13.30 2.29
C LYS A 80 9.57 -13.23 3.73
N LYS A 81 10.48 -12.29 4.00
CA LYS A 81 11.03 -12.04 5.35
C LYS A 81 9.96 -11.60 6.36
N LYS A 82 8.90 -10.93 5.90
CA LYS A 82 7.73 -10.53 6.70
C LYS A 82 6.71 -11.66 6.89
N GLY A 83 6.97 -12.86 6.37
CA GLY A 83 6.10 -14.03 6.54
C GLY A 83 5.02 -14.18 5.47
N PHE A 84 5.06 -13.38 4.38
CA PHE A 84 4.15 -13.56 3.26
C PHE A 84 4.54 -14.77 2.41
N SER A 85 3.55 -15.57 2.02
CA SER A 85 3.73 -16.65 1.04
C SER A 85 3.85 -16.07 -0.36
N VAL A 86 5.09 -15.80 -0.79
CA VAL A 86 5.42 -15.31 -2.13
C VAL A 86 6.47 -16.21 -2.77
N ASN A 87 6.29 -16.54 -4.05
CA ASN A 87 7.32 -17.21 -4.84
C ASN A 87 8.30 -16.15 -5.36
N VAL A 88 9.40 -15.92 -4.65
CA VAL A 88 10.38 -14.87 -5.03
C VAL A 88 10.90 -15.05 -6.46
N GLU A 89 11.10 -16.30 -6.89
CA GLU A 89 11.68 -16.60 -8.19
C GLU A 89 10.76 -16.23 -9.37
N SER A 90 9.45 -16.07 -9.14
CA SER A 90 8.52 -15.64 -10.18
C SER A 90 8.56 -14.14 -10.46
N PHE A 91 9.24 -13.34 -9.63
CA PHE A 91 9.35 -11.90 -9.82
C PHE A 91 10.55 -11.52 -10.69
N LYS A 92 10.50 -10.34 -11.32
CA LYS A 92 11.62 -9.80 -12.09
C LYS A 92 12.72 -9.32 -11.15
N LYS A 93 13.99 -9.45 -11.53
CA LYS A 93 15.12 -8.85 -10.79
C LYS A 93 15.18 -7.33 -10.99
N GLU A 94 14.83 -6.90 -12.20
CA GLU A 94 14.78 -5.50 -12.62
C GLU A 94 13.81 -5.34 -13.79
N PHE A 95 13.38 -4.10 -14.02
CA PHE A 95 12.71 -3.74 -15.26
C PHE A 95 13.74 -3.48 -16.36
N PRO A 96 13.43 -3.78 -17.64
CA PRO A 96 14.33 -3.43 -18.74
C PRO A 96 14.51 -1.90 -18.81
N SER A 97 15.65 -1.44 -19.32
CA SER A 97 15.98 -0.01 -19.41
C SER A 97 14.99 0.80 -20.25
N THR A 98 14.25 0.15 -21.15
CA THR A 98 13.20 0.75 -21.98
C THR A 98 11.83 0.79 -21.30
N TYR A 99 11.69 0.22 -20.10
CA TYR A 99 10.44 0.19 -19.36
C TYR A 99 10.12 1.56 -18.77
N ASN A 100 8.97 2.10 -19.14
CA ASN A 100 8.42 3.30 -18.53
C ASN A 100 7.36 2.90 -17.51
N MET A 101 7.61 3.21 -16.23
CA MET A 101 6.63 3.01 -15.17
C MET A 101 5.38 3.86 -15.47
N PRO A 102 4.18 3.27 -15.48
CA PRO A 102 2.95 4.01 -15.71
C PRO A 102 2.68 5.02 -14.58
N LEU A 103 1.89 6.05 -14.91
CA LEU A 103 1.30 6.91 -13.90
C LEU A 103 -0.02 6.28 -13.44
N PHE A 104 -0.15 6.02 -12.15
CA PHE A 104 -1.29 5.32 -11.60
C PHE A 104 -2.45 6.27 -11.29
N LYS A 105 -3.66 5.74 -11.31
CA LYS A 105 -4.88 6.44 -10.91
C LYS A 105 -5.76 5.51 -10.11
N ILE A 106 -6.38 6.01 -9.05
CA ILE A 106 -7.44 5.28 -8.34
C ILE A 106 -8.78 5.87 -8.80
N PHE A 107 -9.60 5.05 -9.43
CA PHE A 107 -10.92 5.46 -9.88
C PHE A 107 -11.89 5.57 -8.69
N PRO A 108 -13.00 6.33 -8.82
CA PRO A 108 -13.96 6.51 -7.73
C PRO A 108 -14.55 5.20 -7.17
N ASN A 109 -14.55 4.13 -7.95
CA ASN A 109 -14.98 2.80 -7.52
C ASN A 109 -13.92 2.01 -6.72
N GLY A 110 -12.75 2.59 -6.47
CA GLY A 110 -11.63 1.99 -5.73
C GLY A 110 -10.72 1.11 -6.59
N VAL A 111 -10.92 1.06 -7.91
CA VAL A 111 -10.05 0.29 -8.81
C VAL A 111 -8.79 1.08 -9.12
N LEU A 112 -7.64 0.42 -9.02
CA LEU A 112 -6.35 0.95 -9.47
C LEU A 112 -6.21 0.74 -10.98
N GLY A 113 -5.98 1.84 -11.72
CA GLY A 113 -5.65 1.84 -13.13
C GLY A 113 -4.20 2.28 -13.35
N ALA A 114 -3.52 1.62 -14.28
CA ALA A 114 -2.23 2.06 -14.80
C ALA A 114 -2.45 2.87 -16.09
N GLY A 115 -2.18 4.18 -16.03
CA GLY A 115 -2.22 5.06 -17.19
C GLY A 115 -0.90 5.05 -17.96
N ILE A 116 -0.95 5.22 -19.28
CA ILE A 116 0.25 5.54 -20.06
C ILE A 116 0.70 6.96 -19.73
N THR A 117 1.97 7.13 -19.41
CA THR A 117 2.59 8.46 -19.27
C THR A 117 2.27 9.25 -20.54
N PRO A 118 1.67 10.45 -20.46
CA PRO A 118 1.51 11.26 -21.65
C PRO A 118 2.92 11.57 -22.17
N THR A 119 3.25 11.02 -23.34
CA THR A 119 4.42 11.45 -24.09
C THR A 119 4.30 12.96 -24.21
N VAL A 120 5.18 13.70 -23.54
CA VAL A 120 5.28 15.15 -23.73
C VAL A 120 5.61 15.31 -25.21
N LYS A 121 4.59 15.61 -26.03
CA LYS A 121 4.81 16.11 -27.38
C LYS A 121 5.63 17.37 -27.18
N GLN A 122 6.94 17.28 -27.43
CA GLN A 122 7.79 18.45 -27.51
C GLN A 122 7.10 19.41 -28.47
N ALA A 123 6.63 20.53 -27.94
CA ALA A 123 6.14 21.62 -28.75
C ALA A 123 7.31 22.03 -29.65
N GLN A 124 7.24 21.66 -30.93
CA GLN A 124 8.07 22.25 -31.96
C GLN A 124 7.78 23.75 -31.93
N LYS A 125 8.70 24.52 -31.33
CA LYS A 125 8.77 25.95 -31.58
C LYS A 125 9.03 26.09 -33.08
N LYS A 126 8.03 26.59 -33.81
CA LYS A 126 8.18 27.15 -35.15
C LYS A 126 9.08 28.38 -35.08
#